data_AF-A0A4Q3RQR6-F1
#
_entry.id   AF-A0A4Q3RQR6-F1
#
_cell.length_a   1.000
_cell.length_b   1.000
_cell.length_c   1.000
_cell.angle_alpha   90.00
_cell.angle_beta   90.00
_cell.angle_gamma   90.00
#
_symmetry.space_group_name_H-M   'P 1'
#
loop_
_entity.id
_entity.type
_entity.pdbx_description
1 polymer ?
#
loop_
_entity_poly.entity_id
_entity_poly.type
_entity_poly.pdbx_seq_one_letter_code
_entity_poly.pdbx_strand_id
1 'polypeptide(L)'
;MHDIEPYYNWRHIYVSEEDQRSPFYNRQYSEFEFTATVYNYYIHPQWDDFGSRTLYLKVLLADYDEKYVVIELIGEWNDAIENDIMELKREVMDKFMEEGIYKFILITENVLNFHSGDKDYYQEWYEEVSDEGGWIVSLNMPDATQHDFKRAKLNYYVELMDLGNWRVYKPFHLFRKIDEELSRRISL
;
A
#
# COMPACT_ATOMS: atom_id res chain seq x y z
N MET A 1 5.94 -0.03 18.61
CA MET A 1 6.19 0.18 17.17
C MET A 1 7.26 -0.77 16.65
N HIS A 2 8.38 -0.98 17.34
CA HIS A 2 9.41 -1.93 16.88
C HIS A 2 8.94 -3.38 16.75
N ASP A 3 7.94 -3.81 17.54
CA ASP A 3 7.35 -5.15 17.46
C ASP A 3 6.36 -5.34 16.29
N ILE A 4 6.02 -4.27 15.58
CA ILE A 4 5.13 -4.37 14.41
C ILE A 4 6.02 -4.75 13.22
N GLU A 5 6.07 -6.05 12.95
CA GLU A 5 6.74 -6.62 11.79
C GLU A 5 5.81 -6.63 10.57
N PRO A 6 6.34 -6.46 9.35
CA PRO A 6 5.56 -6.74 8.15
C PRO A 6 5.11 -8.20 8.11
N TYR A 7 3.95 -8.45 7.51
CA TYR A 7 3.40 -9.79 7.43
C TYR A 7 4.32 -10.77 6.68
N TYR A 8 4.84 -11.78 7.38
CA TYR A 8 5.88 -12.67 6.85
C TYR A 8 5.35 -13.98 6.25
N ASN A 9 4.09 -14.36 6.50
CA ASN A 9 3.59 -15.69 6.11
C ASN A 9 3.55 -15.90 4.59
N TRP A 10 3.65 -14.86 3.76
CA TRP A 10 3.71 -14.98 2.31
C TRP A 10 5.12 -14.94 1.73
N ARG A 11 6.17 -14.80 2.56
CA ARG A 11 7.56 -14.76 2.08
C ARG A 11 8.00 -16.01 1.32
N HIS A 12 7.38 -17.16 1.58
CA HIS A 12 7.62 -18.38 0.82
C HIS A 12 7.01 -18.37 -0.60
N ILE A 13 6.20 -17.35 -0.92
CA ILE A 13 5.53 -17.15 -2.21
C ILE A 13 6.22 -16.02 -2.98
N TYR A 14 6.50 -14.89 -2.31
CA TYR A 14 7.08 -13.71 -2.91
C TYR A 14 7.95 -12.95 -1.91
N VAL A 15 9.06 -12.41 -2.41
CA VAL A 15 9.98 -11.56 -1.68
C VAL A 15 10.39 -10.41 -2.60
N SER A 16 10.07 -9.17 -2.22
CA SER A 16 10.27 -8.00 -3.09
C SER A 16 11.74 -7.75 -3.42
N GLU A 17 12.64 -8.08 -2.50
CA GLU A 17 14.07 -7.81 -2.68
C GLU A 17 14.75 -8.76 -3.65
N GLU A 18 14.14 -9.91 -3.92
CA GLU A 18 14.64 -10.93 -4.85
C GLU A 18 14.03 -10.81 -6.26
N ASP A 19 13.02 -9.95 -6.41
CA ASP A 19 12.31 -9.73 -7.68
C ASP A 19 12.88 -8.54 -8.46
N GLN A 20 13.47 -8.82 -9.62
CA GLN A 20 14.09 -7.81 -10.49
C GLN A 20 13.15 -6.71 -10.98
N ARG A 21 11.84 -6.98 -10.97
CA ARG A 21 10.79 -6.04 -11.38
C ARG A 21 10.25 -5.21 -10.22
N SER A 22 10.71 -5.49 -8.99
CA SER A 22 10.31 -4.73 -7.81
C SER A 22 11.16 -3.46 -7.70
N PRO A 23 10.57 -2.31 -7.28
CA PRO A 23 11.35 -1.13 -6.91
C PRO A 23 12.29 -1.37 -5.72
N PHE A 24 12.11 -2.47 -4.99
CA PHE A 24 12.95 -2.86 -3.85
C PHE A 24 13.97 -3.95 -4.15
N TYR A 25 14.19 -4.29 -5.44
CA TYR A 25 15.17 -5.30 -5.83
C TYR A 25 16.57 -5.01 -5.28
N ASN A 26 17.27 -6.04 -4.81
CA ASN A 26 18.59 -5.98 -4.15
C ASN A 26 18.66 -5.17 -2.85
N ARG A 27 17.52 -4.80 -2.25
CA ARG A 27 17.56 -4.14 -0.96
C ARG A 27 18.12 -5.08 0.11
N GLN A 28 19.02 -4.55 0.92
CA GLN A 28 19.57 -5.26 2.08
C GLN A 28 19.04 -4.63 3.36
N TYR A 29 18.50 -5.46 4.24
CA TYR A 29 18.02 -5.03 5.55
C TYR A 29 19.08 -5.28 6.61
N SER A 30 19.23 -4.33 7.53
CA SER A 30 20.03 -4.55 8.73
C SER A 30 19.23 -5.39 9.73
N GLU A 31 19.82 -6.47 10.24
CA GLU A 31 19.20 -7.26 11.32
C GLU A 31 19.41 -6.65 12.71
N PHE A 32 20.29 -5.65 12.84
CA PHE A 32 20.76 -5.15 14.14
C PHE A 32 20.58 -3.64 14.34
N GLU A 33 20.45 -2.87 13.26
CA GLU A 33 20.35 -1.40 13.34
C GLU A 33 18.93 -0.95 13.03
N PHE A 34 18.26 -0.41 14.05
CA PHE A 34 17.01 0.30 13.89
C PHE A 34 17.31 1.75 13.54
N THR A 35 16.97 2.17 12.33
CA THR A 35 17.25 3.52 11.82
C THR A 35 15.99 4.35 11.60
N ALA A 36 14.90 3.71 11.21
CA ALA A 36 13.62 4.34 10.94
C ALA A 36 12.77 4.51 12.22
N THR A 37 11.99 5.59 12.28
CA THR A 37 11.13 5.89 13.45
C THR A 37 9.77 6.43 13.03
N VAL A 38 8.72 6.05 13.76
CA VAL A 38 7.38 6.62 13.67
C VAL A 38 6.98 7.12 15.07
N TYR A 39 6.50 8.35 15.20
CA TYR A 39 6.24 8.99 16.51
C TYR A 39 7.44 8.94 17.49
N ASN A 40 8.67 9.03 16.99
CA ASN A 40 9.92 8.86 17.76
C ASN A 40 10.17 7.45 18.32
N TYR A 41 9.43 6.43 17.86
CA TYR A 41 9.69 5.03 18.18
C TYR A 41 10.29 4.34 16.98
N TYR A 42 11.36 3.57 17.20
CA TYR A 42 11.93 2.71 16.17
C TYR A 42 10.89 1.73 15.62
N ILE A 43 10.91 1.52 14.30
CA ILE A 43 10.12 0.50 13.60
C ILE A 43 11.01 -0.66 13.16
N HIS A 44 10.42 -1.83 12.95
CA HIS A 44 11.17 -3.01 12.54
C HIS A 44 11.97 -2.76 11.25
N PRO A 45 13.24 -3.19 11.13
CA PRO A 45 14.09 -2.86 9.97
C PRO A 45 13.66 -3.52 8.65
N GLN A 46 12.64 -4.38 8.67
CA GLN A 46 12.07 -5.01 7.48
C GLN A 46 11.06 -4.13 6.76
N TRP A 47 10.68 -2.98 7.33
CA TRP A 47 9.89 -1.97 6.63
C TRP A 47 10.77 -1.20 5.65
N ASP A 48 10.24 -1.00 4.45
CA ASP A 48 10.88 -0.30 3.36
C ASP A 48 10.63 1.21 3.45
N ASP A 49 11.73 1.96 3.47
CA ASP A 49 11.73 3.39 3.16
C ASP A 49 11.59 3.59 1.65
N PHE A 50 10.73 4.51 1.23
CA PHE A 50 10.52 4.86 -0.17
C PHE A 50 10.67 6.37 -0.44
N GLY A 51 11.21 7.13 0.53
CA GLY A 51 11.42 8.58 0.42
C GLY A 51 10.59 9.39 1.43
N SER A 52 9.51 8.82 1.96
CA SER A 52 8.74 9.45 3.03
C SER A 52 9.46 9.37 4.39
N ARG A 53 9.29 10.42 5.19
CA ARG A 53 9.87 10.50 6.54
C ARG A 53 8.98 9.88 7.62
N THR A 54 7.69 9.72 7.33
CA THR A 54 6.68 9.31 8.32
C THR A 54 5.89 8.09 7.89
N LEU A 55 5.96 7.71 6.62
CA LEU A 55 5.27 6.56 6.06
C LEU A 55 6.29 5.55 5.52
N TYR A 56 6.07 4.28 5.81
CA TYR A 56 6.88 3.17 5.35
C TYR A 56 5.96 2.07 4.82
N LEU A 57 6.51 1.16 4.02
CA LEU A 57 5.72 0.09 3.45
C LEU A 57 6.46 -1.24 3.36
N LYS A 58 5.75 -2.30 3.02
CA LYS A 58 6.32 -3.57 2.60
C LYS A 58 5.48 -4.15 1.49
N VAL A 59 6.12 -4.51 0.38
CA VAL A 59 5.44 -5.26 -0.69
C VAL A 59 5.36 -6.73 -0.25
N LEU A 60 4.14 -7.23 -0.07
CA LEU A 60 3.89 -8.60 0.36
C LEU A 60 3.77 -9.57 -0.83
N LEU A 61 3.32 -9.06 -1.98
CA LEU A 61 3.16 -9.82 -3.22
C LEU A 61 3.08 -8.86 -4.41
N ALA A 62 3.75 -9.21 -5.51
CA ALA A 62 3.41 -8.71 -6.84
C ALA A 62 3.14 -9.90 -7.78
N ASP A 63 2.00 -9.87 -8.48
CA ASP A 63 1.62 -10.84 -9.50
C ASP A 63 1.36 -10.12 -10.82
N TYR A 64 2.28 -10.31 -11.76
CA TYR A 64 2.32 -9.60 -13.03
C TYR A 64 1.39 -10.21 -14.09
N ASP A 65 0.99 -11.48 -13.91
CA ASP A 65 0.05 -12.15 -14.82
C ASP A 65 -1.39 -11.72 -14.49
N GLU A 66 -1.75 -11.70 -13.19
CA GLU A 66 -3.05 -11.23 -12.70
C GLU A 66 -3.11 -9.69 -12.52
N LYS A 67 -1.95 -9.03 -12.67
CA LYS A 67 -1.74 -7.57 -12.66
C LYS A 67 -2.09 -6.89 -11.33
N TYR A 68 -1.73 -7.50 -10.19
CA TYR A 68 -1.99 -6.93 -8.87
C TYR A 68 -0.78 -6.94 -7.93
N VAL A 69 -0.78 -6.01 -6.99
CA VAL A 69 0.19 -5.92 -5.90
C VAL A 69 -0.52 -5.78 -4.56
N VAL A 70 0.05 -6.40 -3.52
CA VAL A 70 -0.39 -6.25 -2.13
C VAL A 70 0.72 -5.60 -1.33
N ILE A 71 0.41 -4.47 -0.71
CA ILE A 71 1.37 -3.62 0.00
C ILE A 71 0.84 -3.34 1.40
N GLU A 72 1.65 -3.59 2.42
CA GLU A 72 1.35 -3.19 3.80
C GLU A 72 1.98 -1.84 4.10
N LEU A 73 1.25 -0.94 4.75
CA LEU A 73 1.71 0.39 5.12
C LEU A 73 1.75 0.55 6.63
N ILE A 74 2.75 1.27 7.13
CA ILE A 74 2.89 1.65 8.54
C ILE A 74 3.33 3.11 8.64
N GLY A 75 2.76 3.85 9.59
CA GLY A 75 3.23 5.19 9.92
C GLY A 75 2.14 6.25 9.96
N GLU A 76 2.53 7.46 9.61
CA GLU A 76 1.66 8.62 9.44
C GLU A 76 1.65 8.98 7.97
N TRP A 77 0.46 8.99 7.36
CA TRP A 77 0.30 9.38 5.97
C TRP A 77 0.00 10.88 5.90
N ASN A 78 1.01 11.68 5.57
CA ASN A 78 1.01 13.12 5.67
C ASN A 78 1.25 13.81 4.33
N ASP A 79 0.18 13.94 3.55
CA ASP A 79 0.19 14.65 2.28
C ASP A 79 0.28 16.17 2.46
N ALA A 80 -0.03 16.70 3.65
CA ALA A 80 -0.03 18.13 3.93
C ALA A 80 1.39 18.73 4.09
N ILE A 81 2.36 17.94 4.56
CA ILE A 81 3.72 18.40 4.86
C ILE A 81 4.76 17.65 4.03
N GLU A 82 4.69 16.32 4.01
CA GLU A 82 5.71 15.46 3.38
C GLU A 82 5.32 15.09 1.93
N ASN A 83 4.06 15.32 1.54
CA ASN A 83 3.52 14.94 0.24
C ASN A 83 3.70 13.43 -0.04
N ASP A 84 3.40 12.61 0.98
CA ASP A 84 3.62 11.15 0.95
C ASP A 84 3.00 10.47 -0.26
N ILE A 85 1.81 10.89 -0.71
CA ILE A 85 1.18 10.35 -1.92
C ILE A 85 2.03 10.52 -3.18
N MET A 86 2.74 11.64 -3.32
CA MET A 86 3.61 11.87 -4.48
C MET A 86 4.76 10.87 -4.49
N GLU A 87 5.46 10.74 -3.37
CA GLU A 87 6.58 9.79 -3.22
C GLU A 87 6.09 8.35 -3.40
N LEU A 88 4.96 7.99 -2.78
CA LEU A 88 4.35 6.66 -2.90
C LEU A 88 4.01 6.35 -4.36
N LYS A 89 3.45 7.32 -5.09
CA LYS A 89 3.14 7.15 -6.50
C LYS A 89 4.41 6.99 -7.33
N ARG A 90 5.32 7.98 -7.29
CA ARG A 90 6.47 8.07 -8.20
C ARG A 90 7.52 7.00 -7.95
N GLU A 91 7.83 6.72 -6.69
CA GLU A 91 8.92 5.82 -6.34
C GLU A 91 8.46 4.35 -6.28
N VAL A 92 7.15 4.10 -6.17
CA VAL A 92 6.62 2.74 -5.95
C VAL A 92 5.51 2.37 -6.92
N MET A 93 4.39 3.10 -6.95
CA MET A 93 3.25 2.70 -7.80
C MET A 93 3.58 2.76 -9.29
N ASP A 94 4.21 3.86 -9.75
CA ASP A 94 4.60 4.05 -11.15
C ASP A 94 5.55 2.93 -11.61
N LYS A 95 6.46 2.46 -10.73
CA LYS A 95 7.37 1.34 -11.00
C LYS A 95 6.66 0.01 -11.17
N PHE A 96 5.62 -0.25 -10.38
CA PHE A 96 4.77 -1.42 -10.61
C PHE A 96 3.89 -1.29 -11.85
N MET A 97 3.39 -0.08 -12.17
CA MET A 97 2.61 0.18 -13.38
C MET A 97 3.45 0.02 -14.66
N GLU A 98 4.71 0.46 -14.65
CA GLU A 98 5.68 0.24 -15.73
C GLU A 98 5.84 -1.27 -16.05
N GLU A 99 5.67 -2.13 -15.05
CA GLU A 99 5.73 -3.60 -15.17
C GLU A 99 4.35 -4.26 -15.38
N GLY A 100 3.29 -3.47 -15.58
CA GLY A 100 1.95 -3.94 -15.95
C GLY A 100 1.00 -4.25 -14.79
N ILE A 101 1.30 -3.80 -13.57
CA ILE A 101 0.39 -3.89 -12.42
C ILE A 101 -0.60 -2.71 -12.44
N TYR A 102 -1.90 -2.99 -12.33
CA TYR A 102 -2.94 -1.94 -12.30
C TYR A 102 -3.96 -2.13 -11.16
N LYS A 103 -3.81 -3.17 -10.34
CA LYS A 103 -4.69 -3.44 -9.20
C LYS A 103 -3.90 -3.37 -7.90
N PHE A 104 -4.24 -2.43 -7.04
CA PHE A 104 -3.47 -2.11 -5.85
C PHE A 104 -4.27 -2.40 -4.59
N ILE A 105 -3.74 -3.26 -3.72
CA ILE A 105 -4.30 -3.52 -2.39
C ILE A 105 -3.33 -2.94 -1.37
N LEU A 106 -3.68 -1.80 -0.79
CA LEU A 106 -2.97 -1.14 0.28
C LEU A 106 -3.55 -1.56 1.64
N ILE A 107 -2.85 -2.37 2.41
CA ILE A 107 -3.23 -2.72 3.78
C ILE A 107 -2.78 -1.58 4.69
N THR A 108 -3.75 -0.82 5.21
CA THR A 108 -3.51 0.46 5.91
C THR A 108 -3.87 0.41 7.40
N GLU A 109 -4.07 -0.79 7.96
CA GLU A 109 -4.42 -0.98 9.39
C GLU A 109 -3.41 -0.36 10.37
N ASN A 110 -2.15 -0.19 9.95
CA ASN A 110 -1.10 0.44 10.75
C ASN A 110 -0.81 1.91 10.33
N VAL A 111 -1.68 2.52 9.52
CA VAL A 111 -1.64 3.95 9.19
C VAL A 111 -2.53 4.70 10.19
N LEU A 112 -1.91 5.15 11.28
CA LEU A 112 -2.62 5.61 12.47
C LEU A 112 -3.21 7.02 12.33
N ASN A 113 -2.63 7.84 11.45
CA ASN A 113 -3.09 9.20 11.18
C ASN A 113 -2.96 9.54 9.70
N PHE A 114 -3.87 10.39 9.23
CA PHE A 114 -3.88 10.92 7.87
C PHE A 114 -4.00 12.44 7.88
N HIS A 115 -3.13 13.12 7.15
CA HIS A 115 -3.17 14.57 6.97
C HIS A 115 -3.27 14.89 5.48
N SER A 116 -4.46 15.30 5.03
CA SER A 116 -4.74 15.54 3.61
C SER A 116 -4.00 16.75 3.05
N GLY A 117 -3.42 16.59 1.86
CA GLY A 117 -2.89 17.65 1.01
C GLY A 117 -3.70 17.81 -0.29
N ASP A 118 -3.00 18.10 -1.39
CA ASP A 118 -3.59 18.17 -2.72
C ASP A 118 -3.98 16.78 -3.25
N LYS A 119 -4.93 16.72 -4.18
CA LYS A 119 -5.52 15.45 -4.67
C LYS A 119 -4.96 14.98 -6.01
N ASP A 120 -4.15 15.81 -6.66
CA ASP A 120 -3.77 15.64 -8.05
C ASP A 120 -3.11 14.27 -8.29
N TYR A 121 -2.25 13.82 -7.37
CA TYR A 121 -1.61 12.49 -7.45
C TYR A 121 -2.58 11.31 -7.26
N TYR A 122 -3.61 11.45 -6.41
CA TYR A 122 -4.65 10.43 -6.30
C TYR A 122 -5.50 10.34 -7.56
N GLN A 123 -5.82 11.50 -8.15
CA GLN A 123 -6.59 11.56 -9.38
C GLN A 123 -5.79 10.98 -10.55
N GLU A 124 -4.54 11.40 -10.74
CA GLU A 124 -3.63 10.85 -11.76
C GLU A 124 -3.54 9.33 -11.63
N TRP A 125 -3.26 8.84 -10.42
CA TRP A 125 -3.16 7.40 -10.18
C TRP A 125 -4.46 6.67 -10.50
N TYR A 126 -5.60 7.19 -10.05
CA TYR A 126 -6.90 6.60 -10.35
C TYR A 126 -7.21 6.56 -11.84
N GLU A 127 -6.95 7.64 -12.57
CA GLU A 127 -7.19 7.71 -14.03
C GLU A 127 -6.34 6.66 -14.76
N GLU A 128 -5.04 6.59 -14.46
CA GLU A 128 -4.11 5.65 -15.09
C GLU A 128 -4.51 4.19 -14.83
N VAL A 129 -4.87 3.82 -13.60
CA VAL A 129 -5.32 2.44 -13.33
C VAL A 129 -6.67 2.15 -13.95
N SER A 130 -7.58 3.13 -13.99
CA SER A 130 -8.93 2.95 -14.52
C SER A 130 -8.92 2.71 -16.03
N ASP A 131 -8.05 3.40 -16.76
CA ASP A 131 -7.87 3.22 -18.20
C ASP A 131 -7.46 1.77 -18.56
N GLU A 132 -6.77 1.09 -17.64
CA GLU A 132 -6.33 -0.31 -17.77
C GLU A 132 -7.31 -1.31 -17.13
N GLY A 133 -8.49 -0.85 -16.69
CA GLY A 133 -9.49 -1.69 -16.01
C GLY A 133 -9.06 -2.15 -14.61
N GLY A 134 -8.11 -1.43 -14.01
CA GLY A 134 -7.58 -1.62 -12.66
C GLY A 134 -8.36 -0.87 -11.60
N TRP A 135 -7.85 -0.91 -10.36
CA TRP A 135 -8.46 -0.28 -9.19
C TRP A 135 -7.48 -0.15 -8.04
N ILE A 136 -7.78 0.73 -7.08
CA ILE A 136 -6.99 0.92 -5.86
C ILE A 136 -7.92 0.73 -4.66
N VAL A 137 -7.50 -0.13 -3.73
CA VAL A 137 -8.20 -0.40 -2.47
C VAL A 137 -7.27 -0.10 -1.31
N SER A 138 -7.78 0.63 -0.34
CA SER A 138 -7.22 0.73 1.00
C SER A 138 -8.01 -0.18 1.94
N LEU A 139 -7.35 -1.22 2.42
CA LEU A 139 -7.90 -2.29 3.23
C LEU A 139 -7.63 -2.07 4.71
N ASN A 140 -8.70 -2.08 5.51
CA ASN A 140 -8.68 -1.95 6.97
C ASN A 140 -8.07 -0.63 7.48
N MET A 141 -8.24 0.47 6.75
CA MET A 141 -7.84 1.79 7.24
C MET A 141 -8.56 2.10 8.57
N PRO A 142 -7.87 2.55 9.64
CA PRO A 142 -8.52 2.84 10.91
C PRO A 142 -9.63 3.90 10.80
N ASP A 143 -10.69 3.78 11.58
CA ASP A 143 -11.87 4.67 11.51
C ASP A 143 -11.53 6.16 11.59
N ALA A 144 -10.58 6.53 12.46
CA ALA A 144 -10.11 7.91 12.60
C ALA A 144 -9.43 8.40 11.32
N THR A 145 -8.53 7.59 10.75
CA THR A 145 -7.85 7.85 9.48
C THR A 145 -8.85 7.94 8.32
N GLN A 146 -9.84 7.03 8.26
CA GLN A 146 -10.90 7.04 7.24
C GLN A 146 -11.73 8.32 7.27
N HIS A 147 -12.01 8.87 8.45
CA HIS A 147 -12.80 10.09 8.58
C HIS A 147 -12.17 11.25 7.81
N ASP A 148 -10.87 11.48 7.99
CA ASP A 148 -10.15 12.56 7.31
C ASP A 148 -9.95 12.26 5.81
N PHE A 149 -9.72 10.99 5.45
CA PHE A 149 -9.65 10.53 4.06
C PHE A 149 -10.97 10.79 3.28
N LYS A 150 -12.12 10.46 3.90
CA LYS A 150 -13.45 10.73 3.36
C LYS A 150 -13.79 12.22 3.32
N ARG A 151 -13.39 12.98 4.35
CA ARG A 151 -13.55 14.44 4.37
C ARG A 151 -12.79 15.10 3.22
N ALA A 152 -11.60 14.60 2.91
CA ALA A 152 -10.83 14.99 1.74
C ALA A 152 -11.39 14.43 0.43
N LYS A 153 -12.47 13.64 0.45
CA LYS A 153 -13.09 13.00 -0.72
C LYS A 153 -12.11 12.11 -1.50
N LEU A 154 -11.11 11.54 -0.83
CA LEU A 154 -10.13 10.67 -1.48
C LEU A 154 -10.67 9.25 -1.71
N ASN A 155 -11.74 8.89 -1.01
CA ASN A 155 -12.48 7.65 -1.22
C ASN A 155 -13.17 7.53 -2.59
N TYR A 156 -13.14 8.58 -3.43
CA TYR A 156 -13.57 8.49 -4.83
C TYR A 156 -12.46 7.95 -5.75
N TYR A 157 -11.20 7.98 -5.30
CA TYR A 157 -10.03 7.51 -6.05
C TYR A 157 -9.49 6.20 -5.48
N VAL A 158 -9.58 6.03 -4.16
CA VAL A 158 -9.12 4.84 -3.45
C VAL A 158 -10.28 4.27 -2.65
N GLU A 159 -10.75 3.07 -3.02
CA GLU A 159 -11.87 2.43 -2.35
C GLU A 159 -11.47 2.03 -0.93
N LEU A 160 -12.31 2.35 0.06
CA LEU A 160 -12.10 1.94 1.45
C LEU A 160 -12.87 0.64 1.71
N MET A 161 -12.16 -0.42 2.13
CA MET A 161 -12.75 -1.74 2.35
C MET A 161 -12.29 -2.33 3.69
N ASP A 162 -13.19 -3.02 4.38
CA ASP A 162 -12.90 -3.71 5.64
C ASP A 162 -12.94 -5.23 5.47
N LEU A 163 -11.81 -5.88 5.75
CA LEU A 163 -11.64 -7.33 5.81
C LEU A 163 -10.62 -7.69 6.89
N GLY A 164 -11.05 -7.66 8.16
CA GLY A 164 -10.15 -7.88 9.30
C GLY A 164 -9.47 -9.27 9.35
N ASN A 165 -10.02 -10.28 8.65
CA ASN A 165 -9.43 -11.61 8.57
C ASN A 165 -8.57 -11.85 7.33
N TRP A 166 -8.12 -10.80 6.62
CA TRP A 166 -7.36 -10.93 5.37
C TRP A 166 -6.15 -11.88 5.45
N ARG A 167 -5.50 -11.99 6.63
CA ARG A 167 -4.34 -12.85 6.86
C ARG A 167 -4.62 -14.35 6.71
N VAL A 168 -5.88 -14.79 6.81
CA VAL A 168 -6.23 -16.22 6.62
C VAL A 168 -6.20 -16.64 5.15
N TYR A 169 -6.21 -15.68 4.24
CA TYR A 169 -6.23 -15.95 2.80
C TYR A 169 -4.81 -16.16 2.26
N LYS A 170 -4.72 -16.99 1.23
CA LYS A 170 -3.59 -16.94 0.30
C LYS A 170 -3.70 -15.65 -0.53
N PRO A 171 -2.58 -15.09 -1.02
CA PRO A 171 -2.59 -13.81 -1.74
C PRO A 171 -3.61 -13.78 -2.89
N PHE A 172 -3.60 -14.80 -3.76
CA PHE A 172 -4.56 -14.93 -4.85
C PHE A 172 -6.03 -14.95 -4.40
N HIS A 173 -6.34 -15.63 -3.29
CA HIS A 173 -7.71 -15.68 -2.77
C HIS A 173 -8.15 -14.34 -2.17
N LEU A 174 -7.23 -13.60 -1.54
CA LEU A 174 -7.51 -12.24 -1.09
C LEU A 174 -7.85 -11.34 -2.29
N PHE A 175 -6.98 -11.36 -3.30
CA PHE A 175 -7.16 -10.60 -4.53
C PHE A 175 -8.52 -10.91 -5.19
N ARG A 176 -8.79 -12.19 -5.48
CA ARG A 176 -10.05 -12.62 -6.09
C ARG A 176 -11.28 -12.15 -5.33
N LYS A 177 -11.24 -12.22 -3.99
CA LYS A 177 -12.35 -11.78 -3.14
C LYS A 177 -12.63 -10.28 -3.30
N ILE A 178 -11.58 -9.46 -3.30
CA ILE A 178 -11.69 -8.01 -3.47
C ILE A 178 -12.18 -7.68 -4.88
N ASP A 179 -11.58 -8.29 -5.91
CA ASP A 179 -11.91 -8.07 -7.32
C ASP A 179 -13.38 -8.41 -7.64
N GLU A 180 -13.88 -9.52 -7.10
CA GLU A 180 -15.28 -9.95 -7.22
C GLU A 180 -16.26 -9.03 -6.47
N GLU A 181 -15.83 -8.40 -5.38
CA GLU A 181 -16.65 -7.42 -4.66
C GLU A 181 -16.77 -6.11 -5.44
N LEU A 182 -15.66 -5.60 -5.98
CA LEU A 182 -15.65 -4.37 -6.78
C LEU A 182 -16.44 -4.55 -8.08
N SER A 183 -16.24 -5.67 -8.79
CA SER A 183 -16.95 -5.97 -10.04
C SER A 183 -18.48 -5.97 -9.87
N ARG A 184 -18.99 -6.45 -8.72
CA ARG A 184 -20.44 -6.46 -8.43
C ARG A 184 -21.03 -5.07 -8.25
N ARG A 185 -20.24 -4.10 -7.78
CA ARG A 185 -20.70 -2.72 -7.58
C ARG A 185 -20.85 -1.95 -8.89
N ILE A 186 -19.99 -2.24 -9.88
CA ILE A 186 -20.06 -1.63 -11.22
C ILE A 186 -21.30 -2.11 -11.99
N SER A 187 -21.81 -3.31 -11.68
CA SER A 187 -23.00 -3.88 -12.34
C SER A 187 -24.35 -3.38 -11.81
N LEU A 188 -24.36 -2.49 -10.82
CA LEU A 188 -25.56 -1.89 -10.21
C LEU A 188 -25.67 -0.40 -10.56
#